data_AF-A0A963B1I5-F1
#
_entry.id   AF-A0A963B1I5-F1
#
_cell.length_a   1.000
_cell.length_b   1.000
_cell.length_c   1.000
_cell.angle_alpha   90.00
_cell.angle_beta   90.00
_cell.angle_gamma   90.00
#
_symmetry.space_group_name_H-M   'P 1'
#
loop_
_entity.id
_entity.type
_entity.pdbx_description
1 polymer ?
#
loop_
_entity_poly.entity_id
_entity_poly.type
_entity_poly.pdbx_seq_one_letter_code
_entity_poly.pdbx_strand_id
1 'polypeptide(L)'
;DPILVHPDVRRMLLTMRAYTEGNRALSGWVARELDRSLRHPDPRTKQDAADFVALMTPIVKAFMTDTGFEVANIGMQVFGGHGYIRENGMEQYVRDARIAQIYEGTNGIQALDLVGRKLP
;
A
#
# COMPACT_ATOMS: atom_id res chain seq x y z
N ASP A 1 -29.90 -4.65 14.13
CA ASP A 1 -29.14 -3.84 13.15
C ASP A 1 -27.79 -4.45 12.86
N PRO A 2 -27.21 -4.23 11.67
CA PRO A 2 -25.84 -4.64 11.36
C PRO A 2 -24.83 -3.94 12.26
N ILE A 3 -23.67 -4.55 12.52
CA ILE A 3 -22.61 -3.94 13.35
C ILE A 3 -22.07 -2.60 12.79
N LEU A 4 -22.40 -2.29 11.52
CA LEU A 4 -22.17 -0.99 10.90
C LEU A 4 -22.74 0.18 11.69
N VAL A 5 -23.72 -0.04 12.58
CA VAL A 5 -24.26 1.04 13.40
C VAL A 5 -23.24 1.60 14.39
N HIS A 6 -22.28 0.77 14.83
CA HIS A 6 -21.30 1.12 15.85
C HIS A 6 -20.22 2.07 15.31
N PRO A 7 -19.92 3.18 16.01
CA PRO A 7 -18.95 4.17 15.55
C PRO A 7 -17.55 3.60 15.27
N ASP A 8 -17.09 2.67 16.10
CA ASP A 8 -15.77 2.07 15.94
C ASP A 8 -15.68 1.18 14.69
N VAL A 9 -16.71 0.38 14.41
CA VAL A 9 -16.80 -0.43 13.19
C VAL A 9 -16.82 0.45 11.93
N ARG A 10 -17.56 1.56 11.96
CA ARG A 10 -17.54 2.53 10.83
C ARG A 10 -16.16 3.15 10.66
N ARG A 11 -15.51 3.56 11.74
CA ARG A 11 -14.14 4.12 11.71
C ARG A 11 -13.18 3.12 11.05
N MET A 12 -13.18 1.87 11.51
CA MET A 12 -12.36 0.79 10.94
C MET A 12 -12.60 0.60 9.44
N LEU A 13 -13.85 0.47 9.01
CA LEU A 13 -14.20 0.29 7.60
C LEU A 13 -13.85 1.51 6.74
N LEU A 14 -14.00 2.72 7.27
CA LEU A 14 -13.58 3.95 6.59
C LEU A 14 -12.06 4.04 6.47
N THR A 15 -11.32 3.62 7.49
CA THR A 15 -9.85 3.50 7.42
C THR A 15 -9.44 2.50 6.35
N MET A 16 -10.05 1.30 6.30
CA MET A 16 -9.78 0.30 5.26
C MET A 16 -10.05 0.86 3.86
N ARG A 17 -11.16 1.56 3.70
CA ARG A 17 -11.55 2.19 2.44
C ARG A 17 -10.55 3.27 2.02
N ALA A 18 -10.20 4.18 2.92
CA ALA A 18 -9.29 5.28 2.65
C ALA A 18 -7.92 4.78 2.19
N TYR A 19 -7.34 3.78 2.88
CA TYR A 19 -6.07 3.18 2.46
C TYR A 19 -6.21 2.42 1.14
N THR A 20 -7.26 1.62 0.96
CA THR A 20 -7.42 0.80 -0.24
C THR A 20 -7.63 1.66 -1.50
N GLU A 21 -8.51 2.66 -1.43
CA GLU A 21 -8.79 3.57 -2.54
C GLU A 21 -7.61 4.52 -2.80
N GLY A 22 -7.01 5.07 -1.74
CA GLY A 22 -5.84 5.95 -1.84
C GLY A 22 -4.63 5.24 -2.44
N ASN A 23 -4.31 4.03 -1.96
CA ASN A 23 -3.21 3.24 -2.51
C ASN A 23 -3.45 2.91 -3.99
N ARG A 24 -4.67 2.53 -4.38
CA ARG A 24 -4.99 2.25 -5.78
C ARG A 24 -4.80 3.48 -6.68
N ALA A 25 -5.25 4.65 -6.23
CA ALA A 25 -5.04 5.90 -6.97
C ALA A 25 -3.55 6.23 -7.11
N LEU A 26 -2.77 6.10 -6.02
CA LEU A 26 -1.33 6.33 -6.04
C LEU A 26 -0.60 5.34 -6.97
N SER A 27 -0.94 4.05 -6.92
CA SER A 27 -0.38 3.04 -7.84
C SER A 27 -0.67 3.38 -9.30
N GLY A 28 -1.90 3.79 -9.60
CA GLY A 28 -2.29 4.21 -10.95
C GLY A 28 -1.51 5.43 -11.44
N TRP A 29 -1.28 6.41 -10.56
CA TRP A 29 -0.48 7.59 -10.88
C TRP A 29 0.98 7.22 -11.16
N VAL A 30 1.63 6.44 -10.29
CA VAL A 30 3.02 6.03 -10.48
C VAL A 30 3.19 5.14 -11.71
N ALA A 31 2.24 4.24 -11.98
CA ALA A 31 2.23 3.43 -13.20
C ALA A 31 2.14 4.30 -14.47
N ARG A 32 1.32 5.37 -14.45
CA ARG A 32 1.25 6.33 -15.55
C ARG A 32 2.57 7.04 -15.79
N GLU A 33 3.27 7.43 -14.72
CA GLU A 33 4.59 8.06 -14.82
C GLU A 33 5.67 7.08 -15.28
N LEU A 34 5.59 5.80 -14.88
CA LEU A 34 6.46 4.74 -15.40
C LEU A 34 6.29 4.58 -16.92
N ASP A 35 5.06 4.62 -17.41
CA ASP A 35 4.81 4.57 -18.85
C ASP A 35 5.41 5.78 -19.59
N ARG A 36 5.29 6.98 -19.00
CA ARG A 36 5.91 8.20 -19.54
C ARG A 36 7.45 8.11 -19.51
N SER A 37 8.04 7.62 -18.43
CA SER A 37 9.50 7.50 -18.30
C SER A 37 10.12 6.50 -19.29
N LEU A 38 9.34 5.52 -19.75
CA LEU A 38 9.80 4.55 -20.73
C LEU A 38 9.54 5.00 -22.18
N ARG A 39 8.39 5.62 -22.43
CA ARG A 39 7.83 5.75 -23.79
C ARG A 39 7.56 7.18 -24.27
N HIS A 40 7.65 8.21 -23.41
CA HIS A 40 7.34 9.57 -23.83
C HIS A 40 8.32 10.09 -24.90
N PRO A 41 7.85 10.74 -25.99
CA PRO A 41 8.71 11.15 -27.10
C PRO A 41 9.61 12.36 -26.75
N ASP A 42 9.13 13.25 -25.88
CA ASP A 42 9.94 14.37 -25.39
C ASP A 42 10.95 13.90 -24.33
N PRO A 43 12.27 14.08 -24.54
CA PRO A 43 13.30 13.63 -23.61
C PRO A 43 13.21 14.27 -22.22
N ARG A 44 12.79 15.55 -22.14
CA ARG A 44 12.69 16.25 -20.85
C ARG A 44 11.59 15.64 -19.99
N THR A 45 10.40 15.51 -20.55
CA THR A 45 9.27 14.85 -19.88
C THR A 45 9.61 13.41 -19.48
N LYS A 46 10.38 12.70 -20.32
CA LYS A 46 10.83 11.34 -20.03
C LYS A 46 11.73 11.29 -18.79
N GLN A 47 12.68 12.23 -18.68
CA GLN A 47 13.57 12.34 -17.52
C GLN A 47 12.81 12.74 -16.26
N ASP A 48 11.96 13.77 -16.33
CA ASP A 48 11.16 14.23 -15.18
C ASP A 48 10.28 13.09 -14.61
N ALA A 49 9.68 12.27 -15.49
CA ALA A 49 8.92 11.10 -15.09
C ALA A 49 9.80 9.99 -14.51
N ALA A 50 11.01 9.78 -15.05
CA ALA A 50 11.96 8.80 -14.51
C ALA A 50 12.39 9.17 -13.09
N ASP A 51 12.69 10.45 -12.85
CA ASP A 51 13.09 10.97 -11.55
C ASP A 51 11.95 10.83 -10.53
N PHE A 52 10.72 11.17 -10.93
CA PHE A 52 9.53 10.96 -10.11
C PHE A 52 9.32 9.49 -9.74
N VAL A 53 9.40 8.58 -10.72
CA VAL A 53 9.26 7.14 -10.46
C VAL A 53 10.36 6.62 -9.53
N ALA A 54 11.60 7.07 -9.72
CA ALA A 54 12.73 6.70 -8.87
C ALA A 54 12.51 7.12 -7.41
N LEU A 55 11.94 8.31 -7.18
CA LEU A 55 11.55 8.80 -5.85
C LEU A 55 10.38 8.01 -5.26
N MET A 56 9.35 7.76 -6.06
CA MET A 56 8.10 7.17 -5.57
C MET A 56 8.16 5.66 -5.35
N THR A 57 9.04 4.94 -6.04
CA THR A 57 9.15 3.47 -5.94
C THR A 57 9.35 2.99 -4.48
N PRO A 58 10.33 3.49 -3.70
CA PRO A 58 10.50 3.06 -2.31
C PRO A 58 9.33 3.49 -1.42
N ILE A 59 8.70 4.64 -1.69
CA ILE A 59 7.53 5.13 -0.95
C ILE A 59 6.35 4.18 -1.17
N VAL A 60 6.03 3.87 -2.43
CA VAL A 60 4.95 2.97 -2.82
C VAL A 60 5.17 1.59 -2.19
N LYS A 61 6.38 1.05 -2.29
CA LYS A 61 6.70 -0.25 -1.68
C LYS A 61 6.46 -0.23 -0.18
N ALA A 62 7.13 0.66 0.56
CA ALA A 62 7.06 0.64 2.02
C ALA A 62 5.64 0.98 2.52
N PHE A 63 5.08 2.09 2.05
CA PHE A 63 3.79 2.59 2.51
C PHE A 63 2.63 1.64 2.19
N MET A 64 2.56 1.12 0.96
CA MET A 64 1.44 0.24 0.57
C MET A 64 1.51 -1.12 1.24
N THR A 65 2.71 -1.62 1.55
CA THR A 65 2.85 -2.90 2.26
C THR A 65 2.55 -2.76 3.76
N ASP A 66 2.94 -1.64 4.39
CA ASP A 66 2.54 -1.33 5.77
C ASP A 66 1.04 -1.14 5.89
N THR A 67 0.45 -0.28 5.05
CA THR A 67 -1.00 -0.02 5.08
C THR A 67 -1.82 -1.20 4.61
N GLY A 68 -1.33 -2.00 3.65
CA GLY A 68 -1.99 -3.24 3.23
C GLY A 68 -2.06 -4.28 4.35
N PHE A 69 -0.97 -4.43 5.12
CA PHE A 69 -0.95 -5.28 6.31
C PHE A 69 -1.91 -4.76 7.40
N GLU A 70 -1.93 -3.44 7.64
CA GLU A 70 -2.88 -2.81 8.58
C GLU A 70 -4.33 -3.06 8.17
N VAL A 71 -4.67 -2.89 6.88
CA VAL A 71 -6.01 -3.15 6.35
C VAL A 71 -6.42 -4.62 6.57
N ALA A 72 -5.52 -5.57 6.36
CA ALA A 72 -5.79 -6.99 6.63
C ALA A 72 -6.11 -7.23 8.12
N ASN A 73 -5.35 -6.61 9.04
CA ASN A 73 -5.58 -6.71 10.48
C ASN A 73 -6.90 -6.08 10.90
N ILE A 74 -7.23 -4.88 10.40
CA ILE A 74 -8.51 -4.23 10.66
C ILE A 74 -9.66 -5.09 10.13
N GLY A 75 -9.51 -5.67 8.94
CA GLY A 75 -10.49 -6.59 8.38
C GLY A 75 -10.76 -7.77 9.30
N MET A 76 -9.71 -8.41 9.82
CA MET A 76 -9.84 -9.50 10.79
C MET A 76 -10.57 -9.03 12.08
N GLN A 77 -10.24 -7.84 12.58
CA GLN A 77 -10.88 -7.24 13.76
C GLN A 77 -12.38 -6.98 13.57
N VAL A 78 -12.80 -6.55 12.38
CA VAL A 78 -14.23 -6.31 12.06
C VAL A 78 -15.05 -7.61 12.16
N PHE A 79 -14.45 -8.76 11.86
CA PHE A 79 -15.09 -10.07 12.01
C PHE A 79 -15.05 -10.60 13.47
N GLY A 80 -14.39 -9.89 14.39
CA GLY A 80 -14.23 -10.31 15.78
C GLY A 80 -13.54 -11.68 15.88
N GLY A 81 -13.98 -12.52 16.82
CA GLY A 81 -13.42 -13.86 17.01
C GLY A 81 -13.51 -14.76 15.77
N HIS A 82 -14.54 -14.56 14.93
CA HIS A 82 -14.69 -15.33 13.68
C HIS A 82 -13.60 -14.98 12.65
N GLY A 83 -13.02 -13.78 12.71
CA GLY A 83 -11.91 -13.40 11.82
C GLY A 83 -10.63 -14.21 12.07
N TYR A 84 -10.48 -14.75 13.29
CA TYR A 84 -9.35 -15.58 13.67
C TYR A 84 -9.52 -17.06 13.27
N ILE A 85 -10.74 -17.47 12.88
CA ILE A 85 -11.03 -18.85 12.49
C ILE A 85 -10.72 -19.05 11.01
N ARG A 86 -9.95 -20.10 10.69
CA ARG A 86 -9.46 -20.38 9.33
C ARG A 86 -10.56 -20.46 8.27
N GLU A 87 -11.74 -20.97 8.61
CA GLU A 87 -12.88 -21.10 7.68
C GLU A 87 -13.28 -19.74 7.07
N ASN A 88 -13.12 -18.65 7.82
CA ASN A 88 -13.47 -17.32 7.37
C ASN A 88 -12.44 -16.71 6.40
N GLY A 89 -11.20 -17.20 6.40
CA GLY A 89 -10.13 -16.77 5.49
C GLY A 89 -9.44 -15.44 5.84
N MET A 90 -9.95 -14.65 6.79
CA MET A 90 -9.34 -13.35 7.13
C MET A 90 -7.92 -13.46 7.69
N GLU A 91 -7.64 -14.48 8.51
CA GLU A 91 -6.29 -14.75 9.02
C GLU A 91 -5.28 -15.03 7.88
N GLN A 92 -5.73 -15.60 6.77
CA GLN A 92 -4.88 -15.83 5.61
C GLN A 92 -4.41 -14.51 4.99
N TYR A 93 -5.29 -13.52 4.83
CA TYR A 93 -4.87 -12.21 4.31
C TYR A 93 -3.81 -11.55 5.19
N VAL A 94 -3.92 -11.67 6.50
CA VAL A 94 -2.92 -11.14 7.43
C VAL A 94 -1.57 -11.83 7.22
N ARG A 95 -1.54 -13.16 7.15
CA ARG A 95 -0.30 -13.92 6.89
C ARG A 95 0.32 -13.58 5.54
N ASP A 96 -0.51 -13.58 4.50
CA ASP A 96 -0.05 -13.41 3.12
C ASP A 96 0.38 -11.97 2.84
N ALA A 97 -0.21 -10.97 3.50
CA ALA A 97 0.22 -9.57 3.40
C ALA A 97 1.57 -9.30 4.08
N ARG A 98 1.92 -10.07 5.13
CA ARG A 98 3.12 -9.81 5.94
C ARG A 98 4.43 -9.91 5.15
N ILE A 99 4.51 -10.84 4.20
CA ILE A 99 5.74 -11.04 3.42
C ILE A 99 6.11 -9.81 2.59
N ALA A 100 5.11 -9.01 2.19
CA ALA A 100 5.33 -7.86 1.33
C ALA A 100 6.20 -6.76 1.98
N GLN A 101 6.18 -6.67 3.31
CA GLN A 101 7.02 -5.76 4.09
C GLN A 101 8.49 -6.21 4.15
N ILE A 102 8.77 -7.46 3.77
CA ILE A 102 10.07 -8.14 3.99
C ILE A 102 10.83 -8.35 2.69
N TYR A 103 10.20 -8.94 1.66
CA TYR A 103 10.88 -9.26 0.41
C TYR A 103 11.23 -7.99 -0.42
N GLU A 104 12.03 -8.15 -1.47
CA GLU A 104 12.40 -7.06 -2.40
C GLU A 104 12.92 -5.80 -1.69
N GLY A 105 13.64 -6.00 -0.57
CA GLY A 105 14.09 -4.96 0.35
C GLY A 105 13.06 -4.68 1.44
N THR A 106 13.45 -4.86 2.71
CA THR A 106 12.58 -4.58 3.86
C THR A 106 12.16 -3.11 3.88
N ASN A 107 11.05 -2.78 4.54
CA ASN A 107 10.56 -1.38 4.58
C ASN A 107 11.59 -0.43 5.20
N GLY A 108 12.43 -0.89 6.15
CA GLY A 108 13.55 -0.11 6.66
C GLY A 108 14.63 0.15 5.59
N ILE A 109 14.96 -0.84 4.76
CA ILE A 109 15.90 -0.64 3.63
C ILE A 109 15.31 0.31 2.60
N GLN A 110 14.02 0.24 2.31
CA GLN A 110 13.34 1.19 1.40
C GLN A 110 13.38 2.63 1.94
N ALA A 111 13.20 2.82 3.25
CA ALA A 111 13.33 4.13 3.88
C ALA A 111 14.78 4.68 3.80
N LEU A 112 15.78 3.82 4.00
CA LEU A 112 17.18 4.20 3.83
C LEU A 112 17.53 4.53 2.37
N ASP A 113 16.99 3.79 1.40
CA ASP A 113 17.12 4.10 -0.02
C ASP A 113 16.53 5.47 -0.34
N LEU A 114 15.30 5.72 0.11
CA LEU A 114 14.60 6.98 -0.11
C LEU A 114 15.45 8.17 0.36
N VAL A 115 15.85 8.16 1.63
CA VAL A 115 16.59 9.29 2.22
C VAL A 115 18.02 9.36 1.69
N GLY A 116 18.70 8.22 1.55
CA GLY A 116 20.12 8.18 1.23
C GLY A 116 20.45 8.28 -0.27
N ARG A 117 19.49 8.03 -1.17
CA ARG A 117 19.74 7.98 -2.61
C ARG A 117 18.71 8.67 -3.50
N LYS A 118 17.49 8.92 -3.01
CA LYS A 118 16.37 9.42 -3.86
C LYS A 118 15.95 10.85 -3.57
N LEU A 119 16.23 11.38 -2.39
CA LEU A 119 16.01 12.79 -2.08
C LEU A 119 17.09 13.67 -2.72
N PRO A 120 16.76 14.92 -3.12
CA PRO A 120 17.72 15.89 -3.64
C PRO A 120 18.78 16.33 -2.62
#